data_AF-A0A7S1FXG1-F1
#
_entry.id   AF-A0A7S1FXG1-F1
#
_cell.length_a   1.000
_cell.length_b   1.000
_cell.length_c   1.000
_cell.angle_alpha   90.00
_cell.angle_beta   90.00
_cell.angle_gamma   90.00
#
_symmetry.space_group_name_H-M   'P 1'
#
loop_
_entity.id
_entity.type
_entity.pdbx_description
1 polymer ?
#
loop_
_entity_poly.entity_id
_entity_poly.type
_entity_poly.pdbx_seq_one_letter_code
_entity_poly.pdbx_strand_id
1 'polypeptide(L)'
;MKAGGLRLLLSLYMMGHQNTPAKGAWRADQAEDGSLNMYYLQDNTGALSIQLVETTISVDRRGTAPSLQYKLQESVLLHGLLDEVEGIVFDGDANDNDRLFTLPPPKDQIQKARDNLLAKPV
;
A
#
# COMPACT_ATOMS: atom_id res chain seq x y z
N MET A 1 9.44 12.09 -7.51
CA MET A 1 8.17 11.35 -7.41
C MET A 1 7.09 12.08 -8.21
N LYS A 2 6.35 11.36 -9.05
CA LYS A 2 5.18 11.88 -9.77
C LYS A 2 3.91 11.56 -8.97
N ALA A 3 3.67 12.33 -7.92
CA ALA A 3 2.70 12.00 -6.86
C ALA A 3 1.27 11.76 -7.38
N GLY A 4 0.79 12.55 -8.35
CA GLY A 4 -0.55 12.39 -8.90
C GLY A 4 -0.78 11.04 -9.59
N GLY A 5 0.14 10.63 -10.48
CA GLY A 5 0.06 9.34 -11.16
C GLY A 5 0.25 8.16 -10.22
N LEU A 6 1.19 8.27 -9.27
CA LEU A 6 1.40 7.27 -8.24
C LEU A 6 0.16 7.08 -7.37
N ARG A 7 -0.47 8.19 -6.94
CA ARG A 7 -1.70 8.14 -6.15
C ARG A 7 -2.81 7.42 -6.89
N LEU A 8 -3.04 7.76 -8.17
CA LEU A 8 -4.07 7.10 -8.98
C LEU A 8 -3.84 5.59 -9.06
N LEU A 9 -2.61 5.15 -9.31
CA LEU A 9 -2.27 3.73 -9.40
C LEU A 9 -2.52 3.01 -8.07
N LEU A 10 -2.06 3.58 -6.96
CA LEU A 10 -2.27 2.99 -5.64
C LEU A 10 -3.76 2.98 -5.25
N SER A 11 -4.54 4.01 -5.61
CA SER A 11 -5.99 4.01 -5.42
C SER A 11 -6.68 2.89 -6.18
N LEU A 12 -6.27 2.63 -7.43
CA LEU A 12 -6.82 1.53 -8.23
C LEU A 12 -6.50 0.17 -7.60
N TYR A 13 -5.27 -0.02 -7.16
CA TYR A 13 -4.86 -1.22 -6.41
C TYR A 13 -5.76 -1.43 -5.18
N MET A 14 -5.90 -0.42 -4.33
CA MET A 14 -6.75 -0.48 -3.13
C MET A 14 -8.22 -0.78 -3.44
N MET A 15 -8.78 -0.13 -4.46
CA MET A 15 -10.15 -0.39 -4.89
C MET A 15 -10.35 -1.83 -5.37
N GLY A 16 -9.34 -2.42 -6.01
CA GLY A 16 -9.33 -3.82 -6.43
C GLY A 16 -9.39 -4.81 -5.27
N HIS A 17 -8.91 -4.42 -4.09
CA HIS A 17 -8.90 -5.27 -2.88
C HIS A 17 -10.14 -5.16 -1.99
N GLN A 18 -11.13 -4.31 -2.34
CA GLN A 18 -12.35 -4.12 -1.52
C GLN A 18 -13.15 -5.40 -1.24
N ASN A 19 -13.05 -6.40 -2.11
CA ASN A 19 -13.79 -7.66 -2.00
C ASN A 19 -12.91 -8.86 -1.62
N THR A 20 -11.72 -8.62 -1.07
CA THR A 20 -10.75 -9.66 -0.70
C THR A 20 -10.48 -9.59 0.81
N PRO A 21 -10.62 -10.68 1.58
CA PRO A 21 -10.89 -12.07 1.15
C PRO A 21 -12.37 -12.38 0.93
N ALA A 22 -13.27 -11.45 1.29
CA ALA A 22 -14.71 -11.59 1.14
C ALA A 22 -15.31 -10.28 0.62
N LYS A 23 -16.52 -10.37 0.04
CA LYS A 23 -17.25 -9.20 -0.47
C LYS A 23 -17.37 -8.12 0.61
N GLY A 24 -16.95 -6.89 0.28
CA GLY A 24 -16.97 -5.77 1.21
C GLY A 24 -16.06 -5.91 2.43
N ALA A 25 -14.99 -6.72 2.35
CA ALA A 25 -14.02 -6.86 3.42
C ALA A 25 -13.25 -5.56 3.69
N TRP A 26 -12.95 -4.80 2.63
CA TRP A 26 -12.31 -3.50 2.74
C TRP A 26 -13.16 -2.40 2.14
N ARG A 27 -13.05 -1.20 2.72
CA ARG A 27 -13.52 0.04 2.11
C ARG A 27 -12.32 0.93 1.82
N ALA A 28 -12.14 1.24 0.54
CA ALA A 28 -11.17 2.23 0.08
C ALA A 28 -11.81 3.62 0.16
N ASP A 29 -11.05 4.60 0.64
CA ASP A 29 -11.49 5.98 0.77
C ASP A 29 -10.31 6.92 0.51
N GLN A 30 -10.50 7.90 -0.37
CA GLN A 30 -9.49 8.92 -0.65
C GLN A 30 -9.88 10.18 0.11
N ALA A 31 -9.07 10.56 1.11
CA ALA A 31 -9.33 11.75 1.89
C ALA A 31 -8.98 13.04 1.13
N GLU A 32 -9.49 14.16 1.62
CA GLU A 32 -9.27 15.50 1.03
C GLU A 32 -7.78 15.91 1.01
N ASP A 33 -7.00 15.42 1.97
CA ASP A 33 -5.54 15.63 2.03
C ASP A 33 -4.76 14.77 1.02
N GLY A 34 -5.46 13.93 0.24
CA GLY A 34 -4.88 13.05 -0.75
C GLY A 34 -4.27 11.78 -0.16
N SER A 35 -4.51 11.48 1.12
CA SER A 35 -4.23 10.18 1.73
C SER A 35 -5.22 9.12 1.26
N LEU A 36 -4.76 7.88 1.21
CA LEU A 36 -5.54 6.73 0.77
C LEU A 36 -5.79 5.82 1.97
N ASN A 37 -7.03 5.79 2.43
CA ASN A 37 -7.45 5.06 3.62
C ASN A 37 -8.08 3.72 3.23
N MET A 38 -7.74 2.67 3.98
CA MET A 38 -8.31 1.34 3.87
C MET A 38 -8.87 0.93 5.23
N TYR A 39 -10.19 0.77 5.30
CA TYR A 39 -10.90 0.32 6.50
C TYR A 39 -11.26 -1.17 6.37
N TYR A 40 -10.89 -1.98 7.35
CA TYR A 40 -11.26 -3.38 7.38
C TYR A 40 -12.61 -3.56 8.06
N LEU A 41 -13.65 -3.87 7.27
CA LEU A 41 -15.03 -3.82 7.73
C LEU A 41 -15.51 -5.12 8.40
N GLN A 42 -14.75 -6.22 8.26
CA GLN A 42 -15.18 -7.53 8.78
C GLN A 42 -15.24 -7.57 10.31
N ASP A 43 -14.30 -6.91 10.97
CA ASP A 43 -14.25 -6.83 12.44
C ASP A 43 -14.09 -5.39 12.99
N ASN A 44 -13.87 -4.40 12.12
CA ASN A 44 -13.67 -2.99 12.48
C ASN A 44 -12.57 -2.76 13.52
N THR A 45 -11.57 -3.65 13.60
CA THR A 45 -10.49 -3.55 14.60
C THR A 45 -9.29 -2.75 14.14
N GLY A 46 -9.19 -2.45 12.84
CA GLY A 46 -8.08 -1.73 12.27
C GLY A 46 -8.37 -1.05 10.93
N ALA A 47 -7.50 -0.10 10.60
CA ALA A 47 -7.47 0.57 9.32
C ALA A 47 -6.03 1.00 9.02
N LEU A 48 -5.70 1.21 7.75
CA LEU A 48 -4.43 1.81 7.35
C LEU A 48 -4.66 3.05 6.50
N SER A 49 -3.70 3.95 6.53
CA SER A 49 -3.68 5.17 5.72
C SER A 49 -2.34 5.25 5.01
N ILE A 50 -2.37 5.38 3.69
CA ILE A 50 -1.19 5.53 2.85
C ILE A 50 -1.07 7.00 2.48
N GLN A 51 0.08 7.58 2.77
CA GLN A 51 0.38 8.97 2.45
C GLN A 51 1.60 9.03 1.53
N LEU A 52 1.52 9.95 0.56
CA LEU A 52 2.60 10.24 -0.36
C LEU A 52 3.20 11.59 0.06
N VAL A 53 4.36 11.56 0.72
CA VAL A 53 5.00 12.74 1.29
C VAL A 53 6.32 12.98 0.58
N GLU A 54 6.35 14.00 -0.27
CA GLU A 54 7.51 14.46 -1.07
C GLU A 54 8.18 13.36 -1.92
N THR A 55 8.99 12.52 -1.29
CA THR A 55 9.78 11.43 -1.89
C THR A 55 9.57 10.09 -1.20
N THR A 56 8.61 10.01 -0.28
CA THR A 56 8.36 8.86 0.57
C THR A 56 6.91 8.40 0.46
N ILE A 57 6.72 7.09 0.59
CA ILE A 57 5.41 6.46 0.77
C ILE A 57 5.39 6.01 2.23
N SER A 58 4.48 6.58 3.03
CA SER A 58 4.29 6.18 4.43
C SER A 58 2.97 5.43 4.58
N VAL A 59 2.97 4.47 5.51
CA VAL A 59 1.78 3.69 5.88
C VAL A 59 1.56 3.85 7.37
N ASP A 60 0.49 4.54 7.73
CA ASP A 60 0.05 4.67 9.11
C ASP A 60 -0.99 3.61 9.42
N ARG A 61 -0.72 2.78 10.44
CA ARG A 61 -1.65 1.77 10.94
C ARG A 61 -2.45 2.32 12.10
N ARG A 62 -3.77 2.14 12.08
CA ARG A 62 -4.73 2.61 13.08
C ARG A 62 -5.46 1.43 13.69
N GLY A 63 -5.73 1.52 14.99
CA GLY A 63 -6.42 0.49 15.78
C GLY A 63 -5.68 0.23 17.10
N THR A 64 -6.40 0.21 18.22
CA THR A 64 -5.82 0.02 19.57
C THR A 64 -5.47 -1.44 19.86
N ALA A 65 -6.29 -2.39 19.39
CA ALA A 65 -6.04 -3.82 19.53
C ALA A 65 -6.51 -4.56 18.25
N PRO A 66 -5.78 -4.43 17.12
CA PRO A 66 -6.21 -5.03 15.86
C PRO A 66 -6.25 -6.55 15.97
N SER A 67 -7.28 -7.17 15.39
CA SER A 67 -7.43 -8.62 15.39
C SER A 67 -6.30 -9.30 14.61
N LEU A 68 -6.07 -10.59 14.88
CA LEU A 68 -5.15 -11.38 14.06
C LEU A 68 -5.60 -11.42 12.60
N GLN A 69 -6.91 -11.51 12.36
CA GLN A 69 -7.47 -11.53 11.01
C GLN A 69 -7.15 -10.24 10.26
N TYR A 70 -7.38 -9.07 10.88
CA TYR A 70 -6.98 -7.78 10.32
C TYR A 70 -5.49 -7.75 9.99
N LYS A 71 -4.63 -8.12 10.95
CA LYS A 71 -3.16 -8.08 10.77
C LYS A 71 -2.69 -8.95 9.61
N LEU A 72 -3.29 -10.13 9.42
CA LEU A 72 -2.99 -11.02 8.30
C LEU A 72 -3.44 -10.41 6.96
N GLN A 73 -4.67 -9.88 6.91
CA GLN A 73 -5.20 -9.27 5.68
C GLN A 73 -4.47 -7.97 5.32
N GLU A 74 -4.13 -7.13 6.31
CA GLU A 74 -3.29 -5.96 6.16
C GLU A 74 -1.94 -6.35 5.56
N SER A 75 -1.30 -7.40 6.10
CA SER A 75 0.00 -7.87 5.60
C SER A 75 -0.08 -8.27 4.12
N VAL A 76 -1.11 -9.03 3.73
CA VAL A 76 -1.34 -9.43 2.33
C VAL A 76 -1.50 -8.20 1.43
N LEU A 77 -2.32 -7.24 1.85
CA LEU A 77 -2.55 -6.00 1.10
C LEU A 77 -1.28 -5.14 0.99
N LEU A 78 -0.46 -5.07 2.04
CA LEU A 78 0.78 -4.31 2.02
C LEU A 78 1.87 -5.00 1.19
N HIS A 79 1.91 -6.32 1.14
CA HIS A 79 2.82 -7.03 0.23
C HIS A 79 2.47 -6.76 -1.24
N GLY A 80 1.20 -6.84 -1.62
CA GLY A 80 0.82 -6.53 -2.99
C GLY A 80 1.03 -5.05 -3.34
N LEU A 81 0.82 -4.13 -2.39
CA LEU A 81 1.21 -2.73 -2.59
C LEU A 81 2.72 -2.59 -2.86
N LEU A 82 3.55 -3.33 -2.12
CA LEU A 82 5.00 -3.34 -2.35
C LEU A 82 5.35 -3.96 -3.71
N ASP A 83 4.60 -4.96 -4.20
CA ASP A 83 4.76 -5.51 -5.55
C ASP A 83 4.47 -4.45 -6.63
N GLU A 84 3.39 -3.68 -6.47
CA GLU A 84 3.05 -2.58 -7.39
C GLU A 84 4.15 -1.50 -7.40
N VAL A 85 4.66 -1.13 -6.22
CA VAL A 85 5.75 -0.15 -6.09
C VAL A 85 7.05 -0.70 -6.69
N GLU A 86 7.33 -2.00 -6.51
CA GLU A 86 8.49 -2.67 -7.09
C GLU A 86 8.44 -2.64 -8.62
N GLY A 87 7.29 -2.96 -9.21
CA GLY A 87 7.07 -2.87 -10.65
C GLY A 87 7.26 -1.45 -11.19
N ILE A 88 6.77 -0.43 -10.48
CA ILE A 88 7.03 0.98 -10.84
C ILE A 88 8.53 1.31 -10.84
N VAL A 89 9.28 0.79 -9.87
CA VAL A 89 10.68 1.16 -9.65
C VAL A 89 11.63 0.40 -10.54
N PHE A 90 11.37 -0.88 -10.83
CA PHE A 90 12.34 -1.77 -11.48
C PHE A 90 11.86 -2.36 -12.81
N ASP A 91 10.55 -2.51 -13.03
CA ASP A 91 10.07 -3.14 -14.27
C ASP A 91 10.06 -2.17 -15.45
N GLY A 92 10.12 -2.75 -16.65
CA GLY A 92 10.04 -2.03 -17.92
C GLY A 92 11.32 -1.28 -18.31
N ASP A 93 11.41 -0.97 -19.61
CA ASP A 93 12.48 -0.16 -20.18
C ASP A 93 12.11 1.33 -20.11
N ALA A 94 12.09 1.85 -18.88
CA ALA A 94 11.78 3.24 -18.58
C ALA A 94 12.96 3.92 -17.90
N ASN A 95 13.31 5.13 -18.34
CA ASN A 95 14.30 5.96 -17.68
C ASN A 95 13.81 6.37 -16.28
N ASP A 96 14.74 6.62 -15.36
CA ASP A 96 14.41 7.04 -13.98
C ASP A 96 13.52 8.30 -13.93
N ASN A 97 13.69 9.23 -14.89
CA ASN A 97 12.86 10.44 -14.99
C ASN A 97 11.42 10.16 -15.45
N ASP A 98 11.21 9.03 -16.13
CA ASP A 98 9.90 8.64 -16.66
C ASP A 98 9.08 7.86 -15.63
N ARG A 99 9.74 7.24 -14.64
CA ARG A 99 9.10 6.49 -13.55
C ARG A 99 8.24 7.35 -12.63
N LEU A 100 7.17 6.78 -12.10
CA LEU A 100 6.30 7.44 -11.11
C LEU A 100 7.01 7.58 -9.75
N PHE A 101 7.82 6.59 -9.41
CA PHE A 101 8.57 6.53 -8.17
C PHE A 101 9.96 5.92 -8.41
N THR A 102 10.94 6.36 -7.63
CA THR A 102 12.33 5.92 -7.71
C THR A 102 12.88 5.81 -6.31
N LEU A 103 13.69 4.79 -6.05
CA LEU A 103 14.36 4.62 -4.77
C LEU A 103 15.78 5.19 -4.81
N PRO A 104 16.23 5.84 -3.72
CA PRO A 104 17.63 6.21 -3.60
C PRO A 104 18.49 4.94 -3.42
N PRO A 105 19.77 4.95 -3.85
CA PRO A 105 20.71 3.88 -3.56
C PRO A 105 20.74 3.56 -2.06
N PRO A 106 20.80 2.28 -1.63
CA PRO A 106 21.08 1.08 -2.43
C PRO A 106 19.85 0.41 -3.09
N LYS A 107 18.68 1.05 -3.09
CA LYS A 107 17.41 0.51 -3.64
C LYS A 107 16.87 -0.74 -2.91
N ASP A 108 17.22 -0.95 -1.65
CA ASP A 108 16.79 -2.09 -0.82
C ASP A 108 15.57 -1.78 0.09
N GLN A 109 14.99 -0.59 -0.02
CA GLN A 109 13.95 -0.10 0.88
C GLN A 109 12.66 -0.92 0.80
N ILE A 110 12.31 -1.44 -0.38
CA ILE A 110 11.13 -2.31 -0.57
C ILE A 110 11.33 -3.62 0.20
N GLN A 111 12.50 -4.25 0.08
CA GLN A 111 12.79 -5.49 0.81
C GLN A 111 12.76 -5.26 2.33
N LYS A 112 13.37 -4.18 2.80
CA LYS A 112 13.30 -3.78 4.22
C LYS A 112 11.88 -3.54 4.69
N ALA A 113 11.01 -2.97 3.86
CA ALA A 113 9.60 -2.80 4.19
C ALA A 113 8.89 -4.16 4.28
N ARG A 114 9.15 -5.09 3.34
CA ARG A 114 8.60 -6.46 3.37
C ARG A 114 9.00 -7.23 4.63
N ASP A 115 10.24 -7.07 5.09
CA ASP A 115 10.76 -7.78 6.27
C ASP A 115 10.05 -7.36 7.58
N ASN A 116 9.37 -6.21 7.58
CA ASN A 116 8.56 -5.73 8.71
C ASN A 116 7.09 -6.20 8.65
N LEU A 117 6.71 -7.00 7.66
CA LEU A 117 5.36 -7.54 7.50
C LEU A 117 5.26 -8.98 8.02
N LEU A 118 4.07 -9.37 8.51
CA LEU A 118 3.88 -10.63 9.23
C LEU A 118 3.74 -11.86 8.32
N ALA A 119 3.11 -11.70 7.14
CA ALA A 119 2.68 -12.79 6.29
C ALA A 119 2.87 -12.45 4.82
N LYS A 120 3.60 -13.29 4.08
CA LYS A 120 3.74 -13.19 2.61
C LYS A 120 2.53 -13.84 1.93
N PRO A 121 1.97 -13.24 0.86
CA PRO A 121 0.97 -13.92 0.03
C PRO A 121 1.56 -15.23 -0.53
N VAL A 122 0.73 -16.27 -0.58
CA VAL A 122 1.07 -17.60 -1.14
C VAL A 122 0.81 -17.61 -2.64
#